data_AF-A0AAD5IVP4-F1
#
_entry.id   AF-A0AAD5IVP4-F1
#
_cell.length_a   1.000
_cell.length_b   1.000
_cell.length_c   1.000
_cell.angle_alpha   90.00
_cell.angle_beta   90.00
_cell.angle_gamma   90.00
#
_symmetry.space_group_name_H-M   'P 1'
#
loop_
_entity.id
_entity.type
_entity.pdbx_description
1 polymer ?
#
loop_
_entity_poly.entity_id
_entity_poly.type
_entity_poly.pdbx_seq_one_letter_code
_entity_poly.pdbx_strand_id
1 'polypeptide(L)'
;MPERNSYSWAALISGYIQNGMFTDGCGMFREMVCSGSFPDHYVMGSVLRACQEFGPSALKLGLQIHGLIYVLACNVLISMYGGYSTYSDCARHVFEDIENKNLISWNSILSIYSQRGDRVSAFKLLSSMQREGSGYSFAPDEYTFGSTENPKTRHQKQRLSHQTTA
;
A
#
# COMPACT_ATOMS: atom_id res chain seq x y z
N MET A 1 -15.80 24.69 -3.07
CA MET A 1 -14.37 24.77 -3.45
C MET A 1 -14.19 23.96 -4.71
N PRO A 2 -13.51 24.48 -5.76
CA PRO A 2 -13.15 23.66 -6.92
C PRO A 2 -12.13 22.62 -6.44
N GLU A 3 -12.33 21.37 -6.83
CA GLU A 3 -11.62 20.12 -6.47
C GLU A 3 -10.62 20.16 -5.29
N ARG A 4 -10.95 19.44 -4.21
CA ARG A 4 -10.05 19.24 -3.07
C ARG A 4 -8.91 18.29 -3.44
N ASN A 5 -7.67 18.77 -3.34
CA ASN A 5 -6.47 17.94 -3.41
C ASN A 5 -6.03 17.44 -2.02
N SER A 6 -5.06 16.51 -1.96
CA SER A 6 -4.55 15.91 -0.72
C SER A 6 -4.13 16.95 0.33
N TYR A 7 -3.45 18.01 -0.08
CA TYR A 7 -3.02 19.10 0.80
C TYR A 7 -4.19 19.89 1.40
N SER A 8 -5.22 20.16 0.60
CA SER A 8 -6.42 20.87 1.06
C SER A 8 -7.21 20.05 2.08
N TRP A 9 -7.29 18.72 1.90
CA TRP A 9 -7.85 17.81 2.89
C TRP A 9 -7.05 17.84 4.19
N ALA A 10 -5.72 17.72 4.09
CA ALA A 10 -4.84 17.72 5.24
C ALA A 10 -4.94 19.01 6.05
N ALA A 11 -4.99 20.15 5.38
CA ALA A 11 -5.16 21.46 6.02
C ALA A 11 -6.53 21.57 6.74
N LEU A 12 -7.62 21.16 6.09
CA LEU A 12 -8.97 21.20 6.68
C LEU A 12 -9.07 20.28 7.90
N ILE A 13 -8.67 19.01 7.77
CA ILE A 13 -8.73 18.02 8.84
C ILE A 13 -7.89 18.48 10.03
N SER A 14 -6.65 18.91 9.79
CA SER A 14 -5.76 19.38 10.85
C SER A 14 -6.31 20.64 11.52
N GLY A 15 -6.86 21.57 10.75
CA GLY A 15 -7.47 22.80 11.26
C GLY A 15 -8.65 22.52 12.20
N TYR A 16 -9.56 21.62 11.84
CA TYR A 16 -10.65 21.22 12.73
C TYR A 16 -10.13 20.58 14.02
N ILE A 17 -9.18 19.65 13.90
CA ILE A 17 -8.63 18.90 15.04
C ILE A 17 -7.87 19.83 16.00
N GLN A 18 -7.08 20.77 15.47
CA GLN A 18 -6.32 21.73 16.30
C GLN A 18 -7.24 22.69 17.07
N ASN A 19 -8.43 22.98 16.54
CA ASN A 19 -9.43 23.82 17.21
C ASN A 19 -10.37 23.03 18.13
N GLY A 20 -10.08 21.74 18.41
CA GLY A 20 -10.91 20.90 19.27
C GLY A 20 -12.20 20.40 18.63
N MET A 21 -12.44 20.69 17.34
CA MET A 21 -13.61 20.28 16.58
C MET A 21 -13.43 18.86 16.03
N PHE A 22 -13.14 17.89 16.90
CA PHE A 22 -12.67 16.61 16.39
C PHE A 22 -13.75 15.74 15.70
N THR A 23 -15.04 15.93 15.99
CA THR A 23 -16.12 15.28 15.21
C THR A 23 -16.10 15.72 13.75
N ASP A 24 -15.96 17.03 13.51
CA ASP A 24 -15.88 17.58 12.17
C ASP A 24 -14.59 17.16 11.46
N GLY A 25 -13.47 17.16 12.19
CA GLY A 25 -12.18 16.67 11.68
C GLY A 25 -12.22 15.20 11.23
N CYS A 26 -12.78 14.32 12.06
CA CYS A 26 -13.00 12.91 11.71
C CYS A 26 -14.03 12.75 10.58
N GLY A 27 -15.04 13.62 10.51
CA GLY A 27 -16.00 13.68 9.40
C GLY A 27 -15.32 14.00 8.06
N MET A 28 -14.44 15.00 8.04
CA MET A 28 -13.64 15.36 6.87
C MET A 28 -12.67 14.25 6.47
N PHE A 29 -12.07 13.55 7.42
CA PHE A 29 -11.25 12.37 7.14
C PHE A 29 -12.06 11.28 6.41
N ARG A 30 -13.26 10.98 6.89
CA ARG A 30 -14.12 10.00 6.23
C ARG A 30 -14.50 10.43 4.81
N GLU A 31 -14.81 11.72 4.63
CA GLU A 31 -15.13 12.28 3.31
C GLU A 31 -13.93 12.19 2.35
N MET A 32 -12.71 12.45 2.83
CA MET A 32 -11.46 12.29 2.06
C MET A 32 -11.32 10.85 1.53
N VAL A 33 -11.47 9.86 2.42
CA VAL A 33 -11.35 8.44 2.05
C VAL A 33 -12.47 8.02 1.10
N CYS A 34 -13.71 8.43 1.34
CA CYS A 34 -14.85 8.14 0.46
C CYS A 34 -14.72 8.80 -0.92
N SER A 35 -13.98 9.92 -1.01
CA SER A 35 -13.66 10.59 -2.27
C SER A 35 -12.51 9.91 -3.04
N GLY A 36 -12.03 8.75 -2.57
CA GLY A 36 -10.93 8.00 -3.17
C GLY A 36 -9.54 8.60 -2.90
N SER A 37 -9.45 9.63 -2.05
CA SER A 37 -8.15 10.21 -1.67
C SER A 37 -7.53 9.42 -0.53
N PHE A 38 -6.27 9.02 -0.70
CA PHE A 38 -5.55 8.28 0.33
C PHE A 38 -4.95 9.25 1.38
N PRO A 39 -5.19 9.04 2.68
CA PRO A 39 -4.63 9.89 3.72
C PRO A 39 -3.12 9.73 3.79
N ASP A 40 -2.39 10.82 4.00
CA ASP A 40 -0.96 10.75 4.29
C ASP A 40 -0.69 10.56 5.80
N HIS A 41 0.58 10.42 6.15
CA HIS A 41 1.00 10.21 7.53
C HIS A 41 0.65 11.39 8.47
N TYR A 42 0.59 12.63 7.96
CA TYR A 42 0.19 13.79 8.76
C TYR A 42 -1.29 13.77 9.09
N VAL A 43 -2.13 13.43 8.11
CA VAL A 43 -3.58 13.26 8.30
C VAL A 43 -3.85 12.14 9.29
N MET A 44 -3.22 10.96 9.09
CA MET A 44 -3.39 9.82 9.99
C MET A 44 -2.98 10.16 11.43
N GLY A 45 -1.85 10.83 11.63
CA GLY A 45 -1.40 11.27 12.96
C GLY A 45 -2.36 12.27 13.61
N SER A 46 -2.87 13.22 12.83
CA SER A 46 -3.85 14.20 13.34
C SER A 46 -5.15 13.53 13.77
N VAL A 47 -5.68 12.63 12.96
CA VAL A 47 -6.94 11.92 13.28
C VAL A 47 -6.76 10.94 14.44
N LEU A 48 -5.59 10.31 14.59
CA LEU A 48 -5.29 9.50 15.78
C LEU A 48 -5.28 10.34 17.05
N ARG A 49 -4.71 11.55 17.01
CA ARG A 49 -4.78 12.48 18.14
C ARG A 49 -6.24 12.84 18.46
N ALA A 50 -7.05 13.13 17.45
CA ALA A 50 -8.49 13.32 17.65
C ALA A 50 -9.17 12.11 18.31
N CYS A 51 -8.78 10.89 17.93
CA CYS A 51 -9.31 9.67 18.55
C CYS A 51 -8.92 9.54 20.03
N GLN A 52 -7.70 9.95 20.39
CA GLN A 52 -7.24 9.98 21.78
C GLN A 52 -8.09 10.94 22.62
N GLU A 53 -8.34 12.15 22.12
CA GLU A 53 -9.11 13.18 22.83
C GLU A 53 -10.61 12.83 22.94
N PHE A 54 -11.20 12.21 21.91
CA PHE A 54 -12.60 11.74 21.95
C PHE A 54 -12.82 10.49 22.80
N GLY A 55 -11.75 9.80 23.19
CA GLY A 55 -11.82 8.62 24.04
C GLY A 55 -12.54 7.42 23.38
N PRO A 56 -13.28 6.60 24.16
CA PRO A 56 -13.83 5.33 23.69
C PRO A 56 -14.71 5.42 22.43
N SER A 57 -15.42 6.54 22.25
CA SER A 57 -16.30 6.78 21.11
C SER A 57 -15.58 6.80 19.76
N ALA A 58 -14.28 7.10 19.75
CA ALA A 58 -13.45 7.14 18.55
C ALA A 58 -12.52 5.93 18.41
N LEU A 59 -12.56 4.96 19.34
CA LEU A 59 -11.66 3.81 19.34
C LEU A 59 -11.74 2.98 18.06
N LYS A 60 -12.95 2.80 17.50
CA LYS A 60 -13.15 2.07 16.25
C LYS A 60 -12.39 2.72 15.08
N LEU A 61 -12.41 4.05 14.99
CA LEU A 61 -11.67 4.79 13.96
C LEU A 61 -10.16 4.69 14.22
N GLY A 62 -9.75 4.81 15.48
CA GLY A 62 -8.35 4.63 15.88
C GLY A 62 -7.78 3.26 15.47
N LEU A 63 -8.54 2.18 15.66
CA LEU A 63 -8.14 0.83 15.23
C LEU A 63 -8.03 0.70 13.70
N GLN A 64 -8.91 1.37 12.94
CA GLN A 64 -8.81 1.39 11.48
C GLN A 64 -7.53 2.09 11.02
N ILE A 65 -7.21 3.25 11.61
CA ILE A 65 -5.99 4.01 11.27
C ILE A 65 -4.75 3.25 11.72
N HIS A 66 -4.77 2.61 12.89
CA HIS A 66 -3.71 1.71 13.34
C HIS A 66 -3.39 0.66 12.26
N GLY A 67 -4.41 -0.03 11.74
CA GLY A 67 -4.23 -1.04 10.70
C GLY A 67 -3.58 -0.48 9.43
N LEU A 68 -4.01 0.71 8.99
CA LEU A 68 -3.43 1.40 7.83
C LEU A 68 -1.94 1.73 8.05
N ILE A 69 -1.59 2.27 9.22
CA ILE A 69 -0.20 2.62 9.56
C ILE A 69 0.66 1.36 9.63
N TYR A 70 0.16 0.31 10.26
CA TYR A 70 0.87 -0.96 10.38
C TYR A 70 1.21 -1.54 9.00
N VAL A 71 0.23 -1.66 8.10
CA VAL A 71 0.45 -2.17 6.74
C VAL A 71 1.43 -1.28 5.95
N LEU A 72 1.33 0.05 6.09
CA LEU A 72 2.27 0.98 5.44
C LEU A 72 3.71 0.76 5.92
N ALA A 73 3.91 0.62 7.23
CA ALA A 73 5.22 0.34 7.81
C ALA A 73 5.78 -1.00 7.32
N CYS A 74 4.96 -2.05 7.31
CA CYS A 74 5.36 -3.35 6.80
C CYS A 74 5.75 -3.29 5.31
N ASN A 75 5.03 -2.55 4.47
CA ASN A 75 5.37 -2.39 3.05
C ASN A 75 6.75 -1.73 2.84
N VAL A 76 7.07 -0.72 3.65
CA VAL A 76 8.39 -0.08 3.63
C VAL A 76 9.47 -1.05 4.08
N LEU A 77 9.22 -1.83 5.14
CA LEU A 77 10.16 -2.83 5.64
C LEU A 77 10.42 -3.95 4.64
N ILE A 78 9.38 -4.48 3.98
CA ILE A 78 9.51 -5.47 2.91
C ILE A 78 10.42 -4.93 1.81
N SER A 79 10.18 -3.70 1.37
CA SER A 79 10.98 -3.07 0.30
C SER A 79 12.43 -2.84 0.73
N MET A 80 12.65 -2.43 1.99
CA MET A 80 13.99 -2.22 2.56
C MET A 80 14.77 -3.55 2.63
N TYR A 81 14.19 -4.58 3.23
CA TYR A 81 14.81 -5.91 3.29
C TYR A 81 15.02 -6.51 1.90
N GLY A 82 14.07 -6.29 0.99
CA GLY A 82 14.13 -6.73 -0.40
C GLY A 82 15.27 -6.13 -1.21
N GLY A 83 15.71 -4.92 -0.86
CA GLY A 83 16.86 -4.25 -1.50
C GLY A 83 18.19 -4.98 -1.26
N TYR A 84 18.24 -5.90 -0.30
CA TYR A 84 19.43 -6.64 0.06
C TYR A 84 19.17 -8.15 -0.03
N SER A 85 19.86 -8.85 -0.93
CA SER A 85 19.65 -10.28 -1.20
C SER A 85 19.72 -11.17 0.06
N THR A 86 20.58 -10.81 1.02
CA THR A 86 20.79 -11.53 2.29
C THR A 86 19.58 -11.46 3.24
N TYR A 87 18.74 -10.43 3.16
CA TYR A 87 17.62 -10.21 4.08
C TYR A 87 16.25 -10.55 3.47
N SER A 88 16.25 -11.27 2.34
CA SER A 88 15.03 -11.68 1.68
C SER A 88 14.09 -12.54 2.54
N ASP A 89 14.63 -13.35 3.45
CA ASP A 89 13.84 -14.11 4.42
C ASP A 89 13.17 -13.18 5.45
N CYS A 90 13.84 -12.11 5.88
CA CYS A 90 13.22 -11.08 6.72
C CYS A 90 12.07 -10.37 6.00
N ALA A 91 12.24 -10.04 4.72
CA ALA A 91 11.17 -9.48 3.90
C ALA A 91 9.96 -10.43 3.82
N ARG A 92 10.23 -11.74 3.68
CA ARG A 92 9.19 -12.77 3.67
C ARG A 92 8.46 -12.86 5.00
N HIS A 93 9.17 -12.86 6.12
CA HIS A 93 8.56 -12.89 7.45
C HIS A 93 7.65 -11.69 7.70
N VAL A 94 8.13 -10.46 7.42
CA VAL A 94 7.30 -9.26 7.55
C VAL A 94 6.05 -9.35 6.68
N PHE A 95 6.18 -9.86 5.45
CA PHE A 95 5.03 -10.06 4.58
C PHE A 95 4.01 -11.07 5.14
N GLU A 96 4.48 -12.18 5.70
CA GLU A 96 3.61 -13.21 6.27
C GLU A 96 2.82 -12.72 7.49
N ASP A 97 3.44 -11.89 8.33
CA ASP A 97 2.85 -11.30 9.54
C ASP A 97 1.71 -10.30 9.24
N ILE A 98 1.61 -9.79 8.01
CA ILE A 98 0.50 -8.90 7.62
C ILE A 98 -0.78 -9.72 7.52
N GLU A 99 -1.73 -9.52 8.43
CA GLU A 99 -3.03 -10.18 8.39
C GLU A 99 -3.82 -9.82 7.13
N ASN A 100 -3.96 -8.51 6.85
CA ASN A 100 -4.71 -7.98 5.72
C ASN A 100 -3.77 -7.36 4.68
N LYS A 101 -3.25 -8.18 3.79
CA LYS A 101 -2.32 -7.80 2.72
C LYS A 101 -3.04 -6.96 1.66
N ASN A 102 -2.40 -5.87 1.21
CA ASN A 102 -2.87 -5.06 0.09
C ASN A 102 -2.02 -5.29 -1.18
N LEU A 103 -2.44 -4.72 -2.31
CA LEU A 103 -1.72 -4.84 -3.58
C LEU A 103 -0.24 -4.45 -3.46
N ILE A 104 0.07 -3.41 -2.69
CA ILE A 104 1.43 -2.94 -2.47
C ILE A 104 2.26 -4.04 -1.79
N SER A 105 1.76 -4.65 -0.71
CA SER A 105 2.46 -5.73 -0.01
C SER A 105 2.76 -6.93 -0.92
N TRP A 106 1.80 -7.32 -1.76
CA TRP A 106 1.95 -8.41 -2.74
C TRP A 106 2.97 -8.06 -3.82
N ASN A 107 2.87 -6.87 -4.42
CA ASN A 107 3.77 -6.41 -5.46
C ASN A 107 5.20 -6.26 -4.95
N SER A 108 5.38 -5.74 -3.72
CA SER A 108 6.68 -5.64 -3.08
C SER A 108 7.34 -7.00 -2.93
N ILE A 109 6.65 -8.00 -2.37
CA ILE A 109 7.26 -9.33 -2.18
C ILE A 109 7.49 -10.05 -3.51
N LEU A 110 6.58 -9.94 -4.48
CA LEU A 110 6.73 -10.54 -5.81
C LEU A 110 7.95 -9.97 -6.55
N SER A 111 8.17 -8.67 -6.47
CA SER A 111 9.34 -8.01 -7.07
C SER A 111 10.65 -8.56 -6.52
N ILE A 112 10.72 -8.84 -5.21
CA ILE A 112 11.91 -9.42 -4.56
C ILE A 112 12.23 -10.79 -5.14
N TYR A 113 11.25 -11.69 -5.23
CA TYR A 113 11.47 -13.04 -5.78
C TYR A 113 11.78 -13.00 -7.28
N SER A 114 11.15 -12.10 -8.03
CA SER A 114 11.44 -11.88 -9.45
C SER A 114 12.88 -11.45 -9.70
N GLN A 115 13.36 -10.44 -8.97
CA GLN A 115 14.71 -9.91 -9.12
C GLN A 115 15.79 -10.96 -8.79
N ARG A 116 15.48 -11.87 -7.87
CA ARG A 116 16.35 -13.01 -7.53
C ARG A 116 16.29 -14.15 -8.55
N GLY A 117 15.35 -14.11 -9.48
CA GLY A 117 15.11 -15.17 -10.45
C GLY A 117 14.42 -16.41 -9.87
N ASP A 118 13.88 -16.33 -8.65
CA ASP A 118 13.14 -17.42 -8.02
C ASP A 118 11.69 -17.45 -8.51
N ARG A 119 11.53 -17.98 -9.71
CA ARG A 119 10.23 -18.05 -10.41
C ARG A 119 9.24 -18.96 -9.71
N VAL A 120 9.71 -20.01 -9.04
CA VAL A 120 8.84 -20.98 -8.37
C VAL A 120 8.16 -20.30 -7.19
N SER A 121 8.91 -19.59 -6.36
CA SER A 121 8.34 -18.83 -5.24
C SER A 121 7.49 -17.66 -5.72
N ALA A 122 7.91 -16.94 -6.76
CA ALA A 122 7.11 -15.86 -7.37
C ALA A 122 5.74 -16.37 -7.90
N PHE A 123 5.72 -17.52 -8.57
CA PHE A 123 4.47 -18.11 -9.07
C PHE A 123 3.56 -18.60 -7.93
N LYS A 124 4.13 -19.21 -6.90
CA LYS A 124 3.38 -19.60 -5.68
C LYS A 124 2.74 -18.37 -5.02
N LEU A 125 3.50 -17.28 -4.90
CA LEU A 125 3.03 -16.00 -4.38
C LEU A 125 1.88 -15.41 -5.20
N LEU A 126 2.00 -15.42 -6.52
CA LEU A 126 0.93 -14.95 -7.41
C LEU A 126 -0.33 -15.81 -7.26
N SER A 127 -0.17 -17.12 -7.14
CA SER A 127 -1.29 -18.04 -6.93
C SER A 127 -1.97 -17.80 -5.59
N SER A 128 -1.21 -17.52 -4.51
CA SER A 128 -1.79 -17.14 -3.22
C SER A 128 -2.51 -15.79 -3.27
N MET A 129 -1.95 -14.79 -3.97
CA MET A 129 -2.58 -13.49 -4.16
C MET A 129 -3.95 -13.63 -4.82
N GLN A 130 -4.06 -14.44 -5.88
CA GLN A 130 -5.31 -14.69 -6.59
C GLN A 130 -6.35 -15.43 -5.73
N ARG A 131 -5.90 -16.37 -4.90
CA ARG A 131 -6.78 -17.14 -4.01
C ARG A 131 -7.29 -16.31 -2.83
N GLU A 132 -6.44 -15.47 -2.24
CA GLU A 132 -6.83 -14.57 -1.15
C GLU A 132 -7.67 -13.38 -1.66
N GLY A 133 -7.49 -12.99 -2.93
CA GLY A 133 -8.26 -11.94 -3.60
C GLY A 133 -9.62 -12.31 -4.18
N SER A 134 -10.15 -13.50 -3.90
CA SER A 134 -11.47 -13.90 -4.40
C SER A 134 -12.66 -13.19 -3.71
N GLY A 135 -12.42 -12.34 -2.69
CA GLY A 135 -13.45 -11.56 -1.99
C GLY A 135 -13.39 -10.03 -2.19
N TYR A 136 -12.23 -9.49 -2.57
CA TYR A 136 -12.00 -8.10 -2.96
C TYR A 136 -11.08 -8.14 -4.17
N SER A 137 -11.42 -7.49 -5.28
CA SER A 137 -10.70 -7.61 -6.56
C SER A 137 -9.20 -7.26 -6.47
N PHE A 138 -8.35 -8.21 -6.09
CA PHE A 138 -6.90 -8.17 -6.23
C PHE A 138 -6.50 -8.85 -7.55
N ALA A 139 -7.06 -8.37 -8.66
CA ALA A 139 -6.57 -8.78 -9.97
C ALA A 139 -5.09 -8.37 -10.08
N PRO A 140 -4.18 -9.26 -10.52
CA PRO A 140 -2.81 -8.88 -10.85
C PRO A 140 -2.83 -7.64 -11.75
N ASP A 141 -2.11 -6.60 -11.35
CA ASP A 141 -2.00 -5.37 -12.15
C ASP A 141 -0.83 -5.49 -13.15
N GLU A 142 -0.67 -4.49 -14.02
CA GLU A 142 0.41 -4.45 -15.00
C GLU A 142 1.80 -4.62 -14.35
N TYR A 143 1.95 -4.13 -13.11
CA TYR A 143 3.18 -4.27 -12.34
C TYR A 143 3.38 -5.71 -11.86
N THR A 144 2.32 -6.38 -11.40
CA THR A 144 2.32 -7.79 -11.03
C THR A 144 2.78 -8.66 -12.22
N PHE A 145 2.22 -8.47 -13.42
CA PHE A 145 2.63 -9.23 -14.61
C PHE A 145 4.05 -8.91 -15.06
N GLY A 146 4.44 -7.62 -15.07
CA GLY A 146 5.80 -7.19 -15.40
C GLY A 146 6.87 -7.74 -14.46
N SER A 147 6.51 -7.99 -13.19
CA SER A 147 7.39 -8.66 -12.24
C SER A 147 7.54 -10.17 -12.53
N THR A 148 6.56 -10.84 -13.12
CA THR A 148 6.70 -12.26 -13.47
C THR A 148 7.43 -12.50 -14.80
N GLU A 149 7.49 -11.49 -15.67
CA GLU A 149 8.24 -11.58 -16.93
C GLU A 149 9.75 -11.44 -16.67
N ASN A 150 10.51 -12.43 -17.13
CA ASN A 150 11.95 -12.52 -16.97
C ASN A 150 12.66 -11.27 -17.59
N PRO A 151 13.65 -10.64 -16.91
CA PRO A 151 14.33 -9.42 -17.41
C PRO A 151 14.96 -9.59 -18.80
N LYS A 152 15.41 -10.82 -19.11
CA LYS A 152 15.99 -11.17 -20.41
C LYS A 152 14.97 -11.11 -21.56
N THR A 153 13.72 -11.47 -21.31
CA THR A 153 12.61 -11.39 -22.28
C THR A 153 12.13 -9.95 -22.50
N ARG A 154 12.20 -9.10 -21.48
CA ARG A 154 11.90 -7.65 -21.58
C ARG A 154 12.89 -6.94 -22.51
N HIS A 155 14.18 -7.26 -22.40
CA HIS A 155 15.21 -6.75 -23.33
C HIS A 155 15.09 -7.33 -24.74
N GLN A 156 14.61 -8.57 -24.89
CA GLN A 156 14.39 -9.19 -26.20
C GLN A 156 13.19 -8.56 -26.94
N LYS A 157 12.09 -8.26 -26.25
CA LYS A 157 10.94 -7.54 -26.83
C LYS A 157 11.29 -6.09 -27.22
N GLN A 158 12.06 -5.37 -26.39
CA GLN A 158 12.52 -4.01 -26.74
C GLN A 158 13.48 -3.99 -27.93
N ARG A 159 14.34 -5.00 -28.09
CA ARG A 159 15.20 -5.12 -29.29
C ARG A 159 14.41 -5.46 -30.55
N LEU A 160 13.36 -6.29 -30.44
CA LEU A 160 12.51 -6.65 -31.58
C LEU A 160 11.62 -5.48 -32.03
N SER A 161 11.10 -4.64 -31.11
CA SER A 161 10.31 -3.45 -31.49
C SER A 161 11.11 -2.37 -32.23
N HIS A 162 12.44 -2.31 -31.99
CA HIS A 162 13.35 -1.41 -32.72
C HIS A 162 13.82 -1.97 -34.07
N GLN A 163 13.63 -3.26 -34.35
CA GLN A 163 13.98 -3.87 -35.65
C GLN A 163 12.82 -3.88 -36.65
N THR A 164 11.56 -3.73 -36.20
CA THR A 164 10.38 -3.66 -37.10
C THR A 164 9.98 -2.23 -37.49
N THR A 165 10.74 -1.21 -37.05
CA THR A 165 10.51 0.22 -37.37
C THR A 165 11.60 0.83 -38.26
N ALA A 166 12.41 0.01 -38.93
CA ALA A 166 13.39 0.44 -39.92
C ALA A 166 13.07 -0.13 -41.30
#